data_AF-A0A2N3DUS9-F1
#
_entry.id   AF-A0A2N3DUS9-F1
#
_cell.length_a   1.000
_cell.length_b   1.000
_cell.length_c   1.000
_cell.angle_alpha   90.00
_cell.angle_beta   90.00
_cell.angle_gamma   90.00
#
_symmetry.space_group_name_H-M   'P 1'
#
loop_
_entity.id
_entity.type
_entity.pdbx_description
1 polymer ?
#
loop_
_entity_poly.entity_id
_entity_poly.type
_entity_poly.pdbx_seq_one_letter_code
_entity_poly.pdbx_strand_id
1 'polypeptide(L)'
;MTEHGRWDFWIDRGGTFTDVIGKAPDGSLQALKLLSENPEHYEDAALQGIRDLLGLATGAPLPAGRIGAVKMGTTVATNALLERKGDRTLLLTTRGFRDALAIGYQARPHLFRLKIEKPEQLYERVAEVPERVSAEGEVLTPLDREETRRALQDAFDAGIRSVAISFLHGYRHPAHELAAGEIARHVGFAQISLGHRVSPLIKFVSRGDTTVVDAYLSPLLRRYVDRIAGAIGAEDAGTRLFFMQSSGGLTDATLFQGKDAILSGPAGGIVGAAMTAAEAGFAKVIGFDMGGTSTDVSHYDGEYERSFETEIADVRMRVPMMRIHTVAAG
;
A
#
# COMPACT_ATOMS: atom_id res chain seq x y z
N MET A 1 3.80 -37.62 20.77
CA MET A 1 3.64 -36.19 20.48
C MET A 1 2.78 -36.12 19.24
N THR A 2 1.48 -35.87 19.38
CA THR A 2 0.56 -35.75 18.25
C THR A 2 1.02 -34.57 17.39
N GLU A 3 1.27 -34.81 16.10
CA GLU A 3 1.39 -33.75 15.10
C GLU A 3 0.07 -32.97 15.14
N HIS A 4 0.05 -31.86 15.88
CA HIS A 4 -1.06 -30.93 15.78
C HIS A 4 -0.91 -30.31 14.39
N GLY A 5 -1.76 -30.75 13.46
CA GLY A 5 -1.69 -30.22 12.11
C GLY A 5 -1.92 -28.70 12.08
N ARG A 6 -1.50 -28.07 10.98
CA ARG A 6 -1.48 -26.62 10.85
C ARG A 6 -2.78 -26.09 10.28
N TRP A 7 -3.16 -24.90 10.73
CA TRP A 7 -4.25 -24.11 10.19
C TRP A 7 -3.75 -23.13 9.13
N ASP A 8 -4.52 -22.96 8.06
CA ASP A 8 -4.31 -21.87 7.10
C ASP A 8 -5.47 -20.88 7.20
N PHE A 9 -5.17 -19.58 7.11
CA PHE A 9 -6.15 -18.51 7.24
C PHE A 9 -6.16 -17.59 6.02
N TRP A 10 -7.35 -17.19 5.60
CA TRP A 10 -7.61 -16.14 4.62
C TRP A 10 -8.45 -15.08 5.29
N ILE A 11 -7.96 -13.85 5.30
CA ILE A 11 -8.57 -12.76 6.05
C ILE A 11 -8.76 -11.58 5.11
N ASP A 12 -9.95 -11.01 5.08
CA ASP A 12 -10.19 -9.72 4.47
C ASP A 12 -10.60 -8.72 5.55
N ARG A 13 -9.71 -7.76 5.82
CA ARG A 13 -9.98 -6.69 6.77
C ARG A 13 -10.56 -5.49 6.03
N GLY A 14 -11.89 -5.43 6.00
CA GLY A 14 -12.64 -4.29 5.51
C GLY A 14 -12.75 -3.15 6.53
N GLY A 15 -13.44 -2.07 6.15
CA GLY A 15 -13.69 -0.92 7.02
C GLY A 15 -14.60 -1.23 8.20
N THR A 16 -15.72 -1.94 7.97
CA THR A 16 -16.72 -2.24 9.01
C THR A 16 -16.51 -3.61 9.64
N PHE A 17 -16.30 -4.63 8.82
CA PHE A 17 -16.15 -6.01 9.24
C PHE A 17 -14.86 -6.61 8.70
N THR A 18 -14.35 -7.58 9.46
CA THR A 18 -13.24 -8.45 9.06
C THR A 18 -13.81 -9.86 8.87
N ASP A 19 -13.64 -10.38 7.66
CA ASP A 19 -14.04 -11.73 7.29
C ASP A 19 -12.83 -12.65 7.42
N VAL A 20 -12.99 -13.76 8.15
CA VAL A 20 -11.92 -14.71 8.45
C VAL A 20 -12.37 -16.10 8.04
N ILE A 21 -11.63 -16.72 7.12
CA ILE A 21 -11.79 -18.12 6.74
C ILE A 21 -10.58 -18.88 7.27
N GLY A 22 -10.81 -19.86 8.14
CA GLY A 22 -9.79 -20.81 8.58
C GLY A 22 -10.02 -22.18 7.97
N LYS A 23 -8.94 -22.79 7.51
CA LYS A 23 -8.88 -24.19 7.13
C LYS A 23 -8.20 -24.98 8.23
N ALA A 24 -8.95 -25.87 8.87
CA ALA A 24 -8.45 -26.76 9.89
C ALA A 24 -7.56 -27.87 9.28
N PRO A 25 -6.78 -28.58 10.12
CA PRO A 25 -5.87 -29.63 9.65
C PRO A 25 -6.56 -30.81 8.97
N ASP A 26 -7.83 -31.06 9.30
CA ASP A 26 -8.66 -32.07 8.66
C ASP A 26 -9.23 -31.62 7.30
N GLY A 27 -8.93 -30.38 6.89
CA GLY A 27 -9.38 -29.77 5.65
C GLY A 27 -10.73 -29.05 5.75
N SER A 28 -11.40 -29.07 6.91
CA SER A 28 -12.66 -28.35 7.11
C SER A 28 -12.46 -26.83 7.05
N LEU A 29 -13.44 -26.14 6.48
CA LEU A 29 -13.45 -24.67 6.39
C LEU A 29 -14.43 -24.10 7.42
N GLN A 30 -13.99 -23.06 8.11
CA GLN A 30 -14.79 -22.33 9.08
C GLN A 30 -14.69 -20.84 8.77
N ALA A 31 -15.82 -20.15 8.81
CA ALA A 31 -15.90 -18.72 8.53
C ALA A 31 -16.38 -17.96 9.77
N LEU A 32 -15.72 -16.84 10.07
CA LEU A 32 -16.11 -15.88 11.10
C LEU A 32 -16.21 -14.49 10.49
N LYS A 33 -17.07 -13.66 11.10
CA LYS A 33 -17.19 -12.25 10.80
C LYS A 33 -17.12 -11.46 12.09
N LEU A 34 -16.14 -10.57 12.19
CA LEU A 34 -15.90 -9.73 13.36
C LEU A 34 -16.03 -8.25 12.98
N LEU A 35 -16.38 -7.39 13.94
CA LEU A 35 -16.25 -5.94 13.74
C LEU A 35 -14.77 -5.59 13.55
N SER A 36 -14.43 -4.84 12.50
CA SER A 36 -13.03 -4.47 12.20
C SER A 36 -12.39 -3.60 13.27
N GLU A 37 -13.20 -2.79 13.95
CA GLU A 37 -12.80 -1.97 15.11
C GLU A 37 -13.74 -2.24 16.27
N ASN A 38 -13.22 -2.84 17.35
CA ASN A 38 -13.96 -3.10 18.59
C ASN A 38 -13.00 -3.11 19.81
N PRO A 39 -12.43 -1.95 20.17
CA PRO A 39 -11.32 -1.86 21.14
C PRO A 39 -11.71 -2.30 22.56
N GLU A 40 -13.00 -2.31 22.90
CA GLU A 40 -13.49 -2.78 24.20
C GLU A 40 -13.38 -4.31 24.36
N HIS A 41 -13.30 -5.05 23.23
CA HIS A 41 -13.29 -6.51 23.21
C HIS A 41 -11.98 -7.10 22.71
N TYR A 42 -11.34 -6.49 21.71
CA TYR A 42 -10.08 -7.00 21.16
C TYR A 42 -9.29 -5.89 20.46
N GLU A 43 -7.96 -6.03 20.45
CA GLU A 43 -7.07 -5.04 19.82
C GLU A 43 -7.07 -5.11 18.28
N ASP A 44 -7.27 -6.30 17.71
CA ASP A 44 -7.26 -6.53 16.27
C ASP A 44 -8.17 -7.71 15.88
N ALA A 45 -9.08 -7.47 14.93
CA ALA A 45 -10.09 -8.43 14.50
C ALA A 45 -9.49 -9.66 13.78
N ALA A 46 -8.40 -9.49 13.02
CA ALA A 46 -7.77 -10.59 12.31
C ALA A 46 -7.12 -11.57 13.30
N LEU A 47 -6.38 -11.03 14.28
CA LEU A 47 -5.79 -11.85 15.34
C LEU A 47 -6.86 -12.48 16.23
N GLN A 48 -7.95 -11.78 16.52
CA GLN A 48 -9.05 -12.35 17.30
C GLN A 48 -9.74 -13.49 16.55
N GLY A 49 -10.03 -13.35 15.26
CA GLY A 49 -10.62 -14.44 14.46
C GLY A 49 -9.72 -15.69 14.39
N ILE A 50 -8.40 -15.51 14.33
CA ILE A 50 -7.44 -16.63 14.44
C ILE A 50 -7.56 -17.30 15.82
N ARG A 51 -7.65 -16.52 16.92
CA ARG A 51 -7.82 -17.07 18.27
C ARG A 51 -9.12 -17.86 18.40
N ASP A 52 -10.23 -17.29 17.93
CA ASP A 52 -11.55 -17.90 18.01
C ASP A 52 -11.57 -19.26 17.29
N LEU A 53 -11.02 -19.34 16.08
CA LEU A 53 -10.94 -20.59 15.30
C LEU A 53 -9.98 -21.62 15.92
N LEU A 54 -8.95 -21.17 16.65
CA LEU A 54 -8.06 -22.06 17.39
C LEU A 54 -8.62 -22.48 18.77
N GLY A 55 -9.79 -21.94 19.17
CA GLY A 55 -10.42 -22.17 20.46
C GLY A 55 -9.70 -21.49 21.64
N LEU A 56 -9.05 -20.36 21.39
CA LEU A 56 -8.25 -19.62 22.37
C LEU A 56 -9.04 -18.45 22.94
N ALA A 57 -8.80 -18.13 24.21
CA ALA A 57 -9.36 -16.93 24.83
C ALA A 57 -8.80 -15.65 24.18
N THR A 58 -9.59 -14.58 24.20
CA THR A 58 -9.15 -13.23 23.82
C THR A 58 -7.88 -12.84 24.57
N GLY A 59 -6.89 -12.30 23.83
CA GLY A 59 -5.60 -11.90 24.39
C GLY A 59 -4.63 -13.05 24.69
N ALA A 60 -5.04 -14.32 24.57
CA ALA A 60 -4.12 -15.44 24.70
C ALA A 60 -3.05 -15.40 23.59
N PRO A 61 -1.79 -15.78 23.90
CA PRO A 61 -0.74 -15.88 22.88
C PRO A 61 -1.10 -16.94 21.85
N LEU A 62 -0.79 -16.66 20.57
CA LEU A 62 -0.99 -17.64 19.51
C LEU A 62 0.11 -18.72 19.61
N PRO A 63 -0.25 -20.01 19.63
CA PRO A 63 0.71 -21.09 19.78
C PRO A 63 1.57 -21.27 18.53
N ALA A 64 2.89 -21.23 18.71
CA ALA A 64 3.85 -21.49 17.65
C ALA A 64 3.61 -22.87 16.99
N GLY A 65 3.80 -22.92 15.67
CA GLY A 65 3.70 -24.16 14.89
C GLY A 65 2.28 -24.67 14.61
N ARG A 66 1.22 -24.01 15.12
CA ARG A 66 -0.19 -24.34 14.77
C ARG A 66 -0.72 -23.58 13.55
N ILE A 67 0.01 -22.57 13.07
CA ILE A 67 -0.36 -21.76 11.92
C ILE A 67 0.60 -22.10 10.77
N GLY A 68 0.05 -22.41 9.59
CA GLY A 68 0.80 -22.71 8.37
C GLY A 68 0.99 -21.47 7.50
N ALA A 69 -0.12 -20.86 7.10
CA ALA A 69 -0.11 -19.61 6.35
C ALA A 69 -1.27 -18.70 6.77
N VAL A 70 -1.03 -17.39 6.73
CA VAL A 70 -2.04 -16.34 6.82
C VAL A 70 -1.96 -15.52 5.54
N LYS A 71 -3.07 -15.35 4.84
CA LYS A 71 -3.19 -14.55 3.61
C LYS A 71 -4.19 -13.44 3.87
N MET A 72 -3.79 -12.19 3.68
CA MET A 72 -4.59 -11.04 4.09
C MET A 72 -4.85 -10.04 2.96
N GLY A 73 -6.10 -9.68 2.75
CA GLY A 73 -6.52 -8.43 2.11
C GLY A 73 -6.79 -7.36 3.17
N THR A 74 -6.57 -6.09 2.84
CA THR A 74 -6.85 -5.00 3.78
C THR A 74 -7.22 -3.71 3.09
N THR A 75 -8.24 -3.01 3.60
CA THR A 75 -8.62 -1.68 3.13
C THR A 75 -7.90 -0.56 3.89
N VAL A 76 -6.97 -0.90 4.79
CA VAL A 76 -6.26 0.08 5.64
C VAL A 76 -5.54 1.14 4.82
N ALA A 77 -4.87 0.77 3.73
CA ALA A 77 -4.19 1.73 2.84
C ALA A 77 -5.17 2.67 2.14
N THR A 78 -6.24 2.12 1.55
CA THR A 78 -7.27 2.89 0.83
C THR A 78 -7.95 3.89 1.77
N ASN A 79 -8.35 3.43 2.98
CA ASN A 79 -9.00 4.29 3.97
C ASN A 79 -8.06 5.36 4.49
N ALA A 80 -6.79 5.03 4.78
CA ALA A 80 -5.80 6.03 5.19
C ALA A 80 -5.56 7.10 4.11
N LEU A 81 -5.63 6.72 2.83
CA LEU A 81 -5.52 7.66 1.72
C LEU A 81 -6.75 8.57 1.63
N LEU A 82 -7.97 8.01 1.71
CA LEU A 82 -9.23 8.75 1.65
C LEU A 82 -9.38 9.72 2.83
N GLU A 83 -9.01 9.28 4.04
CA GLU A 83 -9.13 10.06 5.27
C GLU A 83 -7.92 10.96 5.55
N ARG A 84 -6.90 10.94 4.69
CA ARG A 84 -5.63 11.67 4.87
C ARG A 84 -4.95 11.36 6.22
N LYS A 85 -4.91 10.07 6.58
CA LYS A 85 -4.33 9.55 7.83
C LYS A 85 -3.02 8.75 7.63
N GLY A 86 -2.22 9.09 6.63
CA GLY A 86 -0.85 8.57 6.49
C GLY A 86 0.18 9.36 7.30
N ASP A 87 1.44 8.96 7.18
CA ASP A 87 2.54 9.55 7.94
C ASP A 87 3.05 10.84 7.28
N ARG A 88 3.41 11.82 8.11
CA ARG A 88 4.02 13.09 7.67
C ARG A 88 5.22 12.79 6.77
N THR A 89 5.18 13.33 5.55
CA THR A 89 6.12 12.97 4.47
C THR A 89 6.81 14.20 3.89
N LEU A 90 8.13 14.11 3.73
CA LEU A 90 8.95 15.06 2.96
C LEU A 90 9.01 14.62 1.49
N LEU A 91 8.84 15.55 0.56
CA LEU A 91 9.27 15.38 -0.83
C LEU A 91 10.68 15.99 -1.01
N LEU A 92 11.67 15.16 -1.31
CA LEU A 92 13.00 15.60 -1.73
C LEU A 92 13.09 15.52 -3.26
N THR A 93 13.34 16.66 -3.92
CA THR A 93 13.29 16.77 -5.38
C THR A 93 14.43 17.64 -5.93
N THR A 94 14.61 17.58 -7.24
CA THR A 94 15.54 18.42 -7.99
C THR A 94 15.23 19.90 -7.81
N ARG A 95 16.26 20.74 -7.60
CA ARG A 95 16.10 22.21 -7.57
C ARG A 95 15.47 22.75 -8.85
N GLY A 96 14.48 23.63 -8.69
CA GLY A 96 13.62 24.16 -9.75
C GLY A 96 12.34 23.33 -9.98
N PHE A 97 12.12 22.24 -9.24
CA PHE A 97 10.97 21.34 -9.41
C PHE A 97 10.06 21.27 -8.17
N ARG A 98 10.23 22.18 -7.18
CA ARG A 98 9.40 22.26 -5.96
C ARG A 98 7.91 22.04 -6.19
N ASP A 99 7.34 22.80 -7.11
CA ASP A 99 5.89 22.87 -7.30
C ASP A 99 5.38 21.90 -8.38
N ALA A 100 6.25 21.06 -8.95
CA ALA A 100 5.90 20.23 -10.10
C ALA A 100 4.71 19.27 -9.82
N LEU A 101 4.65 18.67 -8.62
CA LEU A 101 3.54 17.77 -8.26
C LEU A 101 2.25 18.53 -7.97
N ALA A 102 2.35 19.67 -7.28
CA ALA A 102 1.23 20.57 -7.00
C ALA A 102 0.63 21.21 -8.27
N ILE A 103 1.46 21.53 -9.26
CA ILE A 103 1.02 21.99 -10.59
C ILE A 103 0.39 20.83 -11.37
N GLY A 104 1.00 19.65 -11.29
CA GLY A 104 0.54 18.46 -11.99
C GLY A 104 0.56 18.64 -13.51
N TYR A 105 -0.53 18.22 -14.16
CA TYR A 105 -0.71 18.35 -15.62
C TYR A 105 -1.58 19.54 -16.04
N GLN A 106 -2.00 20.38 -15.09
CA GLN A 106 -2.92 21.51 -15.33
C GLN A 106 -4.25 21.11 -16.01
N ALA A 107 -4.63 19.83 -15.93
CA ALA A 107 -5.90 19.35 -16.44
C ALA A 107 -7.06 20.00 -15.66
N ARG A 108 -8.13 20.38 -16.37
CA ARG A 108 -9.36 20.92 -15.77
C ARG A 108 -10.46 19.86 -15.90
N PRO A 109 -10.66 18.99 -14.88
CA PRO A 109 -11.66 17.93 -14.95
C PRO A 109 -13.08 18.48 -15.11
N HIS A 110 -13.34 19.67 -14.57
CA HIS A 110 -14.59 20.39 -14.75
C HIS A 110 -14.33 21.73 -15.49
N LEU A 111 -14.31 21.67 -16.82
CA LEU A 111 -13.96 22.79 -17.71
C LEU A 111 -14.71 24.10 -17.41
N PHE A 112 -15.98 23.99 -16.98
CA PHE A 112 -16.86 25.13 -16.75
C PHE A 112 -16.91 25.62 -15.29
N ARG A 113 -16.22 24.95 -14.36
CA ARG A 113 -16.18 25.39 -12.96
C ARG A 113 -15.25 26.60 -12.83
N LEU A 114 -15.80 27.75 -12.43
CA LEU A 114 -15.04 28.99 -12.28
C LEU A 114 -14.08 28.94 -11.08
N LYS A 115 -14.50 28.32 -9.98
CA LYS A 115 -13.66 28.06 -8.80
C LYS A 115 -12.91 26.74 -8.99
N ILE A 116 -11.62 26.82 -9.30
CA ILE A 116 -10.74 25.64 -9.36
C ILE A 116 -10.28 25.32 -7.94
N GLU A 117 -10.56 24.11 -7.49
CA GLU A 117 -10.04 23.56 -6.24
C GLU A 117 -8.87 22.64 -6.60
N LYS A 118 -7.69 22.95 -6.06
CA LYS A 118 -6.51 22.11 -6.28
C LYS A 118 -6.55 20.93 -5.30
N PRO A 119 -6.15 19.72 -5.71
CA PRO A 119 -6.01 18.60 -4.81
C PRO A 119 -5.03 18.92 -3.66
N GLU A 120 -5.39 18.49 -2.46
CA GLU A 120 -4.50 18.53 -1.32
C GLU A 120 -3.30 17.61 -1.55
N GLN A 121 -2.11 18.07 -1.18
CA GLN A 121 -0.87 17.30 -1.36
C GLN A 121 -0.65 16.37 -0.18
N LEU A 122 -0.19 15.15 -0.45
CA LEU A 122 0.12 14.16 0.59
C LEU A 122 1.43 14.44 1.35
N TYR A 123 2.35 15.18 0.73
CA TYR A 123 3.57 15.62 1.39
C TYR A 123 3.31 16.89 2.20
N GLU A 124 3.96 17.01 3.36
CA GLU A 124 3.84 18.19 4.22
C GLU A 124 4.85 19.27 3.83
N ARG A 125 6.05 18.85 3.40
CA ARG A 125 7.15 19.74 3.05
C ARG A 125 7.82 19.31 1.77
N VAL A 126 8.40 20.27 1.06
CA VAL A 126 9.25 20.04 -0.11
C VAL A 126 10.63 20.62 0.15
N ALA A 127 11.65 19.80 -0.09
CA ALA A 127 13.04 20.19 -0.10
C ALA A 127 13.61 20.02 -1.51
N GLU A 128 14.29 21.06 -1.98
CA GLU A 128 14.99 21.06 -3.26
C GLU A 128 16.48 20.95 -3.01
N VAL A 129 17.15 20.05 -3.72
CA VAL A 129 18.61 19.90 -3.64
C VAL A 129 19.25 20.24 -4.98
N PRO A 130 20.46 20.84 -4.98
CA PRO A 130 21.23 20.97 -6.21
C PRO A 130 21.69 19.59 -6.65
N GLU A 131 21.03 19.07 -7.67
CA GLU A 131 21.46 17.96 -8.48
C GLU A 131 20.83 18.11 -9.87
N ARG A 132 21.46 17.57 -10.91
CA ARG A 132 20.84 17.49 -12.23
C ARG A 132 21.52 16.42 -13.08
N VAL A 133 20.71 15.55 -13.67
CA VAL A 133 21.15 14.59 -14.68
C VAL A 133 20.37 14.85 -15.97
N SER A 134 21.01 14.73 -17.14
CA SER A 134 20.34 14.82 -18.44
C SER A 134 19.52 13.56 -18.76
N ALA A 135 18.74 13.58 -19.85
CA ALA A 135 18.02 12.38 -20.29
C ALA A 135 18.98 11.25 -20.73
N GLU A 136 20.17 11.64 -21.21
CA GLU A 136 21.25 10.77 -21.68
C GLU A 136 22.11 10.22 -20.53
N GLY A 137 22.01 10.81 -19.33
CA GLY A 137 22.74 10.36 -18.14
C GLY A 137 23.97 11.20 -17.79
N GLU A 138 24.17 12.32 -18.48
CA GLU A 138 25.22 13.27 -18.15
C GLU A 138 24.89 13.99 -16.85
N VAL A 139 25.85 14.04 -15.92
CA VAL A 139 25.71 14.79 -14.67
C VAL A 139 25.96 16.28 -14.96
N LEU A 140 24.87 17.03 -15.15
CA LEU A 140 24.91 18.48 -15.38
C LEU A 140 25.18 19.25 -14.09
N THR A 141 24.73 18.72 -12.96
CA THR A 141 25.02 19.26 -11.63
C THR A 141 25.18 18.08 -10.67
N PRO A 142 26.36 17.88 -10.07
CA PRO A 142 26.56 16.84 -9.08
C PRO A 142 25.60 17.01 -7.89
N LEU A 143 25.17 15.90 -7.29
CA LEU A 143 24.41 15.95 -6.05
C LEU A 143 25.24 16.63 -4.94
N ASP A 144 24.76 17.76 -4.45
CA ASP A 144 25.32 18.38 -3.25
C ASP A 144 24.92 17.58 -2.00
N ARG A 145 25.84 16.76 -1.52
CA ARG A 145 25.62 15.89 -0.36
C ARG A 145 25.46 16.67 0.94
N GLU A 146 26.11 17.83 1.06
CA GLU A 146 26.06 18.65 2.27
C GLU A 146 24.69 19.33 2.38
N GLU A 147 24.24 19.97 1.30
CA GLU A 147 22.94 20.61 1.26
C GLU A 147 21.81 19.59 1.37
N THR A 148 21.96 18.42 0.73
CA THR A 148 21.01 17.31 0.85
C THR A 148 20.86 16.85 2.30
N ARG A 149 21.97 16.66 3.03
CA ARG A 149 21.93 16.26 4.44
C ARG A 149 21.28 17.35 5.30
N ARG A 150 21.59 18.62 5.09
CA ARG A 150 20.96 19.72 5.84
C ARG A 150 19.45 19.75 5.63
N ALA A 151 19.00 19.69 4.38
CA ALA A 151 17.58 19.67 4.06
C ALA A 151 16.85 18.46 4.69
N LEU A 152 17.48 17.29 4.69
CA LEU A 152 16.95 16.10 5.36
C LEU A 152 16.94 16.24 6.88
N GLN A 153 18.01 16.78 7.48
CA GLN A 153 18.10 17.02 8.92
C GLN A 153 17.05 18.02 9.39
N ASP A 154 16.86 19.13 8.67
CA ASP A 154 15.85 20.15 9.01
C ASP A 154 14.42 19.57 9.03
N ALA A 155 14.11 18.70 8.06
CA ALA A 155 12.83 18.00 8.03
C ALA A 155 12.70 16.97 9.17
N PHE A 156 13.79 16.26 9.46
CA PHE A 156 13.85 15.31 10.56
C PHE A 156 13.66 15.99 11.92
N ASP A 157 14.31 17.13 12.15
CA ASP A 157 14.19 17.91 13.37
C ASP A 157 12.78 18.50 13.53
N ALA A 158 12.08 18.74 12.43
CA ALA A 158 10.66 19.11 12.42
C ALA A 158 9.69 17.92 12.67
N GLY A 159 10.22 16.72 12.95
CA GLY A 159 9.44 15.54 13.29
C GLY A 159 8.94 14.72 12.10
N ILE A 160 9.41 14.99 10.88
CA ILE A 160 9.10 14.18 9.70
C ILE A 160 9.98 12.93 9.72
N ARG A 161 9.40 11.74 9.50
CA ARG A 161 10.10 10.44 9.55
C ARG A 161 10.00 9.64 8.26
N SER A 162 9.22 10.12 7.30
CA SER A 162 9.08 9.53 5.97
C SER A 162 9.55 10.51 4.89
N VAL A 163 10.27 10.01 3.89
CA VAL A 163 10.73 10.80 2.74
C VAL A 163 10.48 10.09 1.42
N ALA A 164 9.90 10.82 0.47
CA ALA A 164 9.83 10.48 -0.94
C ALA A 164 10.94 11.22 -1.68
N ILE A 165 11.83 10.47 -2.35
CA ILE A 165 12.94 11.04 -3.13
C ILE A 165 12.64 10.81 -4.61
N SER A 166 12.41 11.90 -5.35
CA SER A 166 12.10 11.86 -6.78
C SER A 166 12.88 12.95 -7.53
N PHE A 167 13.96 12.54 -8.18
CA PHE A 167 14.79 13.41 -9.02
C PHE A 167 14.44 13.27 -10.49
N LEU A 168 14.63 14.34 -11.26
CA LEU A 168 14.40 14.30 -12.70
C LEU A 168 15.35 13.28 -13.35
N HIS A 169 14.82 12.47 -14.28
CA HIS A 169 15.52 11.37 -14.92
C HIS A 169 16.02 10.24 -13.99
N GLY A 170 15.68 10.29 -12.69
CA GLY A 170 16.02 9.25 -11.72
C GLY A 170 15.48 7.86 -12.10
N TYR A 171 14.38 7.79 -12.86
CA TYR A 171 13.81 6.54 -13.39
C TYR A 171 14.81 5.73 -14.24
N ARG A 172 15.80 6.39 -14.86
CA ARG A 172 16.83 5.77 -15.71
C ARG A 172 18.22 5.86 -15.09
N HIS A 173 18.51 6.97 -14.40
CA HIS A 173 19.83 7.27 -13.85
C HIS A 173 19.74 7.46 -12.33
N PRO A 174 19.68 6.35 -11.56
CA PRO A 174 19.25 6.37 -10.15
C PRO A 174 20.34 6.80 -9.16
N ALA A 175 21.58 7.06 -9.62
CA ALA A 175 22.74 7.26 -8.76
C ALA A 175 22.53 8.36 -7.70
N HIS A 176 21.95 9.50 -8.07
CA HIS A 176 21.68 10.58 -7.12
C HIS A 176 20.57 10.22 -6.12
N GLU A 177 19.51 9.52 -6.55
CA GLU A 177 18.45 9.07 -5.63
C GLU A 177 18.97 8.04 -4.63
N LEU A 178 19.84 7.12 -5.07
CA LEU A 178 20.49 6.14 -4.19
C LEU A 178 21.35 6.86 -3.15
N ALA A 179 22.19 7.81 -3.57
CA ALA A 179 23.03 8.59 -2.65
C ALA A 179 22.20 9.43 -1.67
N ALA A 180 21.14 10.09 -2.12
CA ALA A 180 20.23 10.83 -1.24
C ALA A 180 19.51 9.89 -0.26
N GLY A 181 19.12 8.69 -0.70
CA GLY A 181 18.54 7.65 0.15
C GLY A 181 19.50 7.14 1.22
N GLU A 182 20.79 7.00 0.90
CA GLU A 182 21.82 6.71 1.89
C GLU A 182 21.94 7.82 2.93
N ILE A 183 21.97 9.09 2.51
CA ILE A 183 22.02 10.23 3.42
C ILE A 183 20.78 10.25 4.33
N ALA A 184 19.58 10.06 3.78
CA ALA A 184 18.35 10.00 4.56
C ALA A 184 18.36 8.88 5.61
N ARG A 185 18.94 7.72 5.27
CA ARG A 185 19.14 6.62 6.22
C ARG A 185 20.09 7.00 7.34
N HIS A 186 21.18 7.70 7.05
CA HIS A 186 22.12 8.18 8.08
C HIS A 186 21.53 9.26 8.99
N VAL A 187 20.64 10.12 8.47
CA VAL A 187 19.90 11.10 9.27
C VAL A 187 18.89 10.41 10.20
N GLY A 188 18.37 9.24 9.82
CA GLY A 188 17.49 8.42 10.65
C GLY A 188 16.05 8.30 10.16
N PHE A 189 15.77 8.65 8.89
CA PHE A 189 14.44 8.42 8.31
C PHE A 189 14.07 6.93 8.37
N ALA A 190 12.91 6.64 8.95
CA ALA A 190 12.42 5.28 9.10
C ALA A 190 11.85 4.73 7.78
N GLN A 191 11.28 5.61 6.95
CA GLN A 191 10.77 5.28 5.62
C GLN A 191 11.42 6.15 4.56
N ILE A 192 11.94 5.50 3.51
CA ILE A 192 12.61 6.15 2.39
C ILE A 192 12.12 5.50 1.09
N SER A 193 11.27 6.21 0.37
CA SER A 193 10.75 5.76 -0.92
C SER A 193 11.54 6.42 -2.05
N LEU A 194 12.29 5.62 -2.81
CA LEU A 194 13.07 6.08 -3.94
C LEU A 194 12.26 5.94 -5.23
N GLY A 195 12.09 7.03 -5.96
CA GLY A 195 11.20 7.05 -7.12
C GLY A 195 11.60 6.05 -8.19
N HIS A 196 12.89 5.76 -8.39
CA HIS A 196 13.33 4.75 -9.37
C HIS A 196 12.98 3.32 -8.96
N ARG A 197 12.74 3.04 -7.67
CA ARG A 197 12.30 1.72 -7.20
C ARG A 197 10.79 1.62 -7.19
N VAL A 198 10.13 2.69 -6.76
CA VAL A 198 8.68 2.76 -6.61
C VAL A 198 7.98 2.81 -7.97
N SER A 199 8.44 3.68 -8.88
CA SER A 199 7.88 3.83 -10.22
C SER A 199 9.00 4.18 -11.22
N PRO A 200 9.66 3.18 -11.84
CA PRO A 200 10.78 3.37 -12.78
C PRO A 200 10.32 3.87 -14.16
N LEU A 201 9.41 4.84 -14.23
CA LEU A 201 8.79 5.33 -15.46
C LEU A 201 9.08 6.82 -15.69
N ILE A 202 9.18 7.22 -16.96
CA ILE A 202 9.68 8.53 -17.39
C ILE A 202 8.87 9.75 -16.90
N LYS A 203 7.57 9.58 -16.63
CA LYS A 203 6.66 10.70 -16.34
C LYS A 203 6.87 11.22 -14.93
N PHE A 204 7.62 12.33 -14.80
CA PHE A 204 8.04 12.91 -13.52
C PHE A 204 6.90 13.15 -12.52
N VAL A 205 5.78 13.73 -12.96
CA VAL A 205 4.62 14.01 -12.07
C VAL A 205 4.01 12.73 -11.53
N SER A 206 3.50 11.83 -12.39
CA SER A 206 2.88 10.57 -11.92
C SER A 206 3.85 9.69 -11.12
N ARG A 207 5.13 9.67 -11.49
CA ARG A 207 6.18 8.99 -10.73
C ARG A 207 6.36 9.60 -9.35
N GLY A 208 6.47 10.93 -9.28
CA GLY A 208 6.60 11.66 -8.03
C GLY A 208 5.41 11.40 -7.11
N ASP A 209 4.18 11.53 -7.62
CA ASP A 209 2.96 11.26 -6.87
C ASP A 209 2.93 9.82 -6.32
N THR A 210 3.28 8.83 -7.16
CA THR A 210 3.38 7.42 -6.73
C THR A 210 4.43 7.22 -5.63
N THR A 211 5.57 7.92 -5.74
CA THR A 211 6.65 7.86 -4.73
C THR A 211 6.20 8.48 -3.41
N VAL A 212 5.44 9.58 -3.46
CA VAL A 212 4.86 10.21 -2.28
C VAL A 212 3.81 9.31 -1.64
N VAL A 213 2.90 8.70 -2.42
CA VAL A 213 1.91 7.75 -1.88
C VAL A 213 2.58 6.60 -1.15
N ASP A 214 3.64 6.04 -1.75
CA ASP A 214 4.39 4.96 -1.13
C ASP A 214 5.02 5.39 0.21
N ALA A 215 5.67 6.55 0.25
CA ALA A 215 6.27 7.10 1.48
C ALA A 215 5.20 7.41 2.54
N TYR A 216 4.04 7.88 2.12
CA TYR A 216 2.94 8.28 2.99
C TYR A 216 2.25 7.09 3.66
N LEU A 217 2.05 5.99 2.93
CA LEU A 217 1.28 4.83 3.39
C LEU A 217 2.14 3.69 3.97
N SER A 218 3.36 3.51 3.48
CA SER A 218 4.22 2.38 3.90
C SER A 218 4.47 2.30 5.41
N PRO A 219 4.73 3.39 6.16
CA PRO A 219 4.97 3.30 7.59
C PRO A 219 3.76 2.75 8.35
N LEU A 220 2.56 3.20 7.98
CA LEU A 220 1.31 2.77 8.57
C LEU A 220 1.05 1.28 8.31
N LEU A 221 1.27 0.84 7.08
CA LEU A 221 1.16 -0.58 6.74
C LEU A 221 2.22 -1.43 7.44
N ARG A 222 3.45 -0.93 7.54
CA ARG A 222 4.53 -1.68 8.19
C ARG A 222 4.22 -1.93 9.66
N ARG A 223 3.73 -0.92 10.39
CA ARG A 223 3.25 -1.09 11.78
C ARG A 223 2.16 -2.15 11.90
N TYR A 224 1.26 -2.23 10.91
CA TYR A 224 0.21 -3.24 10.88
C TYR A 224 0.78 -4.64 10.59
N VAL A 225 1.61 -4.77 9.57
CA VAL A 225 2.29 -6.02 9.19
C VAL A 225 3.12 -6.56 10.36
N ASP A 226 3.96 -5.72 10.98
CA ASP A 226 4.83 -6.13 12.08
C ASP A 226 4.01 -6.58 13.30
N ARG A 227 2.87 -5.93 13.59
CA ARG A 227 1.94 -6.37 14.65
C ARG A 227 1.41 -7.77 14.39
N ILE A 228 0.93 -8.04 13.16
CA ILE A 228 0.40 -9.35 12.80
C ILE A 228 1.51 -10.40 12.82
N ALA A 229 2.66 -10.09 12.20
CA ALA A 229 3.81 -10.98 12.13
C ALA A 229 4.32 -11.40 13.51
N GLY A 230 4.48 -10.43 14.43
CA GLY A 230 4.90 -10.70 15.80
C GLY A 230 3.87 -11.53 16.58
N ALA A 231 2.58 -11.28 16.37
CA ALA A 231 1.52 -12.01 17.07
C ALA A 231 1.38 -13.47 16.60
N ILE A 232 1.55 -13.76 15.30
CA ILE A 232 1.42 -15.12 14.75
C ILE A 232 2.74 -15.91 14.78
N GLY A 233 3.84 -15.30 15.27
CA GLY A 233 5.16 -15.91 15.26
C GLY A 233 5.70 -16.15 13.84
N ALA A 234 5.48 -15.20 12.92
CA ALA A 234 5.99 -15.29 11.55
C ALA A 234 7.53 -15.24 11.47
N GLU A 235 8.19 -14.81 12.55
CA GLU A 235 9.66 -14.82 12.67
C GLU A 235 10.22 -16.24 12.89
N ASP A 236 9.38 -17.18 13.35
CA ASP A 236 9.73 -18.59 13.49
C ASP A 236 9.56 -19.32 12.15
N ALA A 237 10.46 -20.25 11.85
CA ALA A 237 10.67 -20.89 10.53
C ALA A 237 9.51 -21.77 9.98
N GLY A 238 8.25 -21.53 10.33
CA GLY A 238 7.10 -22.34 9.95
C GLY A 238 5.83 -21.60 9.53
N THR A 239 5.68 -20.31 9.85
CA THR A 239 4.46 -19.54 9.57
C THR A 239 4.71 -18.55 8.44
N ARG A 240 3.88 -18.59 7.38
CA ARG A 240 3.99 -17.65 6.25
C ARG A 240 2.91 -16.59 6.32
N LEU A 241 3.28 -15.32 6.15
CA LEU A 241 2.34 -14.21 6.09
C LEU A 241 2.38 -13.55 4.71
N PHE A 242 1.25 -13.56 4.03
CA PHE A 242 1.07 -12.98 2.71
C PHE A 242 0.04 -11.87 2.72
N PHE A 243 0.27 -10.84 1.91
CA PHE A 243 -0.69 -9.77 1.67
C PHE A 243 -1.11 -9.73 0.21
N MET A 244 -2.40 -9.48 -0.02
CA MET A 244 -2.96 -9.22 -1.33
C MET A 244 -2.45 -7.87 -1.83
N GLN A 245 -2.11 -7.80 -3.11
CA GLN A 245 -1.69 -6.58 -3.79
C GLN A 245 -2.80 -6.06 -4.70
N SER A 246 -2.74 -4.78 -5.06
CA SER A 246 -3.63 -4.13 -6.04
C SER A 246 -3.67 -4.85 -7.40
N SER A 247 -2.63 -5.64 -7.71
CA SER A 247 -2.51 -6.44 -8.94
C SER A 247 -3.34 -7.73 -8.92
N GLY A 248 -3.89 -8.12 -7.76
CA GLY A 248 -4.56 -9.41 -7.53
C GLY A 248 -3.62 -10.55 -7.12
N GLY A 249 -2.32 -10.28 -6.98
CA GLY A 249 -1.33 -11.24 -6.51
C GLY A 249 -1.11 -11.22 -5.00
N LEU A 250 -0.60 -12.31 -4.44
CA LEU A 250 -0.10 -12.36 -3.06
C LEU A 250 1.41 -12.06 -3.04
N THR A 251 1.85 -11.25 -2.10
CA THR A 251 3.27 -11.01 -1.80
C THR A 251 3.59 -11.34 -0.36
N ASP A 252 4.86 -11.64 -0.08
CA ASP A 252 5.34 -11.79 1.30
C ASP A 252 5.20 -10.47 2.06
N ALA A 253 4.80 -10.56 3.33
CA ALA A 253 4.65 -9.43 4.24
C ALA A 253 5.84 -8.46 4.25
N THR A 254 7.07 -8.98 4.14
CA THR A 254 8.29 -8.16 4.15
C THR A 254 8.47 -7.31 2.90
N LEU A 255 7.83 -7.70 1.80
CA LEU A 255 7.87 -7.04 0.49
C LEU A 255 6.65 -6.14 0.24
N PHE A 256 5.69 -6.09 1.17
CA PHE A 256 4.47 -5.33 1.00
C PHE A 256 4.71 -3.83 1.20
N GLN A 257 4.34 -3.02 0.20
CA GLN A 257 4.59 -1.59 0.14
C GLN A 257 3.29 -0.79 0.01
N GLY A 258 3.32 0.47 0.45
CA GLY A 258 2.19 1.41 0.42
C GLY A 258 1.48 1.49 -0.93
N LYS A 259 2.27 1.60 -2.00
CA LYS A 259 1.74 1.72 -3.36
C LYS A 259 0.97 0.50 -3.85
N ASP A 260 1.27 -0.70 -3.32
CA ASP A 260 0.71 -1.98 -3.77
C ASP A 260 -0.49 -2.42 -2.92
N ALA A 261 -0.83 -1.67 -1.87
CA ALA A 261 -1.85 -2.03 -0.89
C ALA A 261 -3.24 -1.44 -1.22
N ILE A 262 -3.28 -0.44 -2.10
CA ILE A 262 -4.49 0.32 -2.40
C ILE A 262 -5.43 -0.56 -3.23
N LEU A 263 -6.69 -0.69 -2.81
CA LEU A 263 -7.68 -1.58 -3.41
C LEU A 263 -7.26 -3.07 -3.44
N SER A 264 -6.41 -3.50 -2.49
CA SER A 264 -6.00 -4.91 -2.41
C SER A 264 -7.14 -5.86 -2.02
N GLY A 265 -8.07 -5.46 -1.16
CA GLY A 265 -9.26 -6.25 -0.80
C GLY A 265 -10.14 -6.56 -2.02
N PRO A 266 -10.68 -5.53 -2.71
CA PRO A 266 -11.47 -5.70 -3.93
C PRO A 266 -10.75 -6.50 -5.01
N ALA A 267 -9.42 -6.35 -5.12
CA ALA A 267 -8.62 -7.15 -6.02
C ALA A 267 -8.75 -8.66 -5.73
N GLY A 268 -8.68 -9.08 -4.47
CA GLY A 268 -8.93 -10.46 -4.08
C GLY A 268 -10.34 -10.94 -4.44
N GLY A 269 -11.34 -10.08 -4.26
CA GLY A 269 -12.74 -10.35 -4.62
C GLY A 269 -12.92 -10.65 -6.11
N ILE A 270 -12.25 -9.89 -6.99
CA ILE A 270 -12.30 -10.11 -8.45
C ILE A 270 -11.67 -11.44 -8.84
N VAL A 271 -10.52 -11.77 -8.25
CA VAL A 271 -9.86 -13.07 -8.49
C VAL A 271 -10.78 -14.21 -8.06
N GLY A 272 -11.40 -14.10 -6.88
CA GLY A 272 -12.38 -15.07 -6.40
C GLY A 272 -13.56 -15.20 -7.35
N ALA A 273 -14.20 -14.09 -7.71
CA ALA A 273 -15.36 -14.06 -8.60
C ALA A 273 -15.05 -14.67 -9.97
N ALA A 274 -13.92 -14.32 -10.59
CA ALA A 274 -13.50 -14.86 -11.88
C ALA A 274 -13.25 -16.37 -11.82
N MET A 275 -12.56 -16.84 -10.76
CA MET A 275 -12.30 -18.27 -10.57
C MET A 275 -13.59 -19.07 -10.34
N THR A 276 -14.48 -18.58 -9.46
CA THR A 276 -15.78 -19.22 -9.20
C THR A 276 -16.68 -19.22 -10.43
N ALA A 277 -16.68 -18.13 -11.20
CA ALA A 277 -17.43 -18.04 -12.44
C ALA A 277 -16.93 -19.02 -13.49
N ALA A 278 -15.60 -19.16 -13.63
CA ALA A 278 -14.98 -20.11 -14.54
C ALA A 278 -15.36 -21.56 -14.19
N GLU A 279 -15.37 -21.92 -12.89
CA GLU A 279 -15.83 -23.24 -12.42
C GLU A 279 -17.32 -23.49 -12.75
N ALA A 280 -18.13 -22.44 -12.74
CA ALA A 280 -19.54 -22.49 -13.15
C ALA A 280 -19.74 -22.40 -14.68
N GLY A 281 -18.67 -22.33 -15.48
CA GLY A 281 -18.73 -22.26 -16.94
C GLY A 281 -18.97 -20.87 -17.53
N PHE A 282 -18.86 -19.81 -16.73
CA PHE A 282 -18.98 -18.42 -17.19
C PHE A 282 -17.60 -17.81 -17.43
N ALA A 283 -17.31 -17.47 -18.69
CA ALA A 283 -16.05 -16.83 -19.08
C ALA A 283 -16.05 -15.30 -18.94
N LYS A 284 -17.23 -14.69 -18.74
CA LYS A 284 -17.42 -13.25 -18.62
C LYS A 284 -18.29 -12.93 -17.42
N VAL A 285 -17.83 -12.03 -16.55
CA VAL A 285 -18.56 -11.62 -15.36
C VAL A 285 -18.40 -10.14 -15.05
N ILE A 286 -19.45 -9.57 -14.47
CA ILE A 286 -19.41 -8.26 -13.83
C ILE A 286 -19.45 -8.53 -12.32
N GLY A 287 -18.40 -8.13 -11.63
CA GLY A 287 -18.37 -8.14 -10.17
C GLY A 287 -19.06 -6.89 -9.63
N PHE A 288 -19.90 -7.07 -8.62
CA PHE A 288 -20.55 -6.01 -7.88
C PHE A 288 -20.42 -6.35 -6.39
N ASP A 289 -19.55 -5.61 -5.70
CA ASP A 289 -19.29 -5.78 -4.27
C ASP A 289 -19.71 -4.51 -3.53
N MET A 290 -20.70 -4.62 -2.67
CA MET A 290 -21.28 -3.49 -1.93
C MET A 290 -21.01 -3.69 -0.44
N GLY A 291 -20.11 -2.87 0.09
CA GLY A 291 -19.84 -2.79 1.53
C GLY A 291 -20.63 -1.66 2.19
N GLY A 292 -20.40 -1.42 3.48
CA GLY A 292 -21.09 -0.34 4.21
C GLY A 292 -20.60 1.09 3.88
N THR A 293 -19.48 1.22 3.17
CA THR A 293 -18.83 2.52 2.88
C THR A 293 -18.66 2.78 1.38
N SER A 294 -18.46 1.72 0.60
CA SER A 294 -18.17 1.81 -0.83
C SER A 294 -18.73 0.61 -1.59
N THR A 295 -18.96 0.83 -2.88
CA THR A 295 -19.32 -0.19 -3.85
C THR A 295 -18.22 -0.29 -4.89
N ASP A 296 -17.69 -1.49 -5.10
CA ASP A 296 -16.65 -1.81 -6.06
C ASP A 296 -17.24 -2.61 -7.22
N VAL A 297 -17.10 -2.07 -8.43
CA VAL A 297 -17.57 -2.71 -9.67
C VAL A 297 -16.38 -3.12 -10.53
N SER A 298 -16.42 -4.33 -11.06
CA SER A 298 -15.36 -4.89 -11.90
C SER A 298 -15.91 -5.63 -13.10
N HIS A 299 -15.05 -5.82 -14.10
CA HIS A 299 -15.36 -6.56 -15.32
C HIS A 299 -14.24 -7.56 -15.59
N TYR A 300 -14.63 -8.78 -15.95
CA TYR A 300 -13.74 -9.84 -16.39
C TYR A 300 -14.26 -10.40 -17.71
N ASP A 301 -13.43 -10.38 -18.75
CA ASP A 301 -13.71 -10.92 -20.08
C ASP A 301 -12.57 -11.83 -20.54
N GLY A 302 -12.39 -12.96 -19.84
CA GLY A 302 -11.33 -13.94 -20.11
C GLY A 302 -9.93 -13.53 -19.66
N GLU A 303 -9.70 -12.24 -19.34
CA GLU A 303 -8.47 -11.73 -18.75
C GLU A 303 -8.75 -10.71 -17.64
N TYR A 304 -7.80 -10.60 -16.69
CA TYR A 304 -7.85 -9.56 -15.67
C TYR A 304 -7.50 -8.21 -16.29
N GLU A 305 -8.50 -7.36 -16.48
CA GLU A 305 -8.28 -5.99 -16.93
C GLU A 305 -7.43 -5.22 -15.91
N ARG A 306 -6.45 -4.46 -16.41
CA ARG A 306 -5.53 -3.68 -15.58
C ARG A 306 -5.50 -2.22 -16.00
N SER A 307 -5.43 -1.34 -15.02
CA SER A 307 -5.07 0.07 -15.24
C SER A 307 -3.62 0.30 -14.81
N PHE A 308 -2.89 1.09 -15.60
CA PHE A 308 -1.52 1.50 -15.29
C PHE A 308 -1.42 2.93 -14.76
N GLU A 309 -2.46 3.74 -15.00
CA GLU A 309 -2.61 5.09 -14.46
C GLU A 309 -3.99 5.18 -13.83
N THR A 310 -4.02 5.45 -12.52
CA THR A 310 -5.26 5.49 -11.75
C THR A 310 -5.23 6.75 -10.89
N GLU A 311 -6.41 7.33 -10.66
CA GLU A 311 -6.59 8.43 -9.73
C GLU A 311 -7.49 7.95 -8.60
N ILE A 312 -7.00 8.02 -7.37
CA ILE A 312 -7.71 7.60 -6.16
C ILE A 312 -7.59 8.74 -5.16
N ALA A 313 -8.73 9.23 -4.64
CA ALA A 313 -8.77 10.37 -3.73
C ALA A 313 -8.04 11.63 -4.28
N ASP A 314 -8.22 11.92 -5.57
CA ASP A 314 -7.54 12.99 -6.32
C ASP A 314 -5.99 12.86 -6.38
N VAL A 315 -5.47 11.68 -6.03
CA VAL A 315 -4.04 11.37 -6.11
C VAL A 315 -3.77 10.47 -7.30
N ARG A 316 -2.90 10.96 -8.19
CA ARG A 316 -2.50 10.25 -9.40
C ARG A 316 -1.46 9.19 -9.05
N MET A 317 -1.63 7.99 -9.58
CA MET A 317 -0.74 6.89 -9.31
C MET A 317 -0.44 6.11 -10.58
N ARG A 318 0.77 5.56 -10.63
CA ARG A 318 1.25 4.77 -11.76
C ARG A 318 1.78 3.43 -11.28
N VAL A 319 0.85 2.61 -10.81
CA VAL A 319 1.06 1.23 -10.32
C VAL A 319 0.10 0.33 -11.10
N PRO A 320 0.52 -0.85 -11.58
CA PRO A 320 -0.40 -1.81 -12.17
C PRO A 320 -1.44 -2.26 -11.13
N MET A 321 -2.70 -1.90 -11.37
CA MET A 321 -3.84 -2.29 -10.53
C MET A 321 -4.84 -3.03 -11.39
N MET A 322 -5.61 -3.94 -10.80
CA MET A 322 -6.81 -4.43 -11.48
C MET A 322 -7.78 -3.26 -11.70
N ARG A 323 -8.52 -3.32 -12.81
CA ARG A 323 -9.45 -2.26 -13.17
C ARG A 323 -10.72 -2.39 -12.32
N ILE A 324 -10.79 -1.57 -11.29
CA ILE A 324 -11.90 -1.51 -10.33
C ILE A 324 -12.49 -0.11 -10.36
N HIS A 325 -13.80 -0.01 -10.44
CA HIS A 325 -14.54 1.23 -10.31
C HIS A 325 -15.15 1.29 -8.92
N THR A 326 -14.60 2.14 -8.06
CA THR A 326 -15.11 2.37 -6.71
C THR A 326 -16.03 3.59 -6.68
N VAL A 327 -17.20 3.43 -6.06
CA VAL A 327 -18.14 4.51 -5.75
C VAL A 327 -18.28 4.61 -4.24
N ALA A 328 -18.21 5.81 -3.67
CA ALA A 328 -18.44 6.06 -2.24
C ALA A 328 -19.94 6.00 -1.89
N ALA A 329 -20.54 4.83 -2.07
CA ALA A 329 -21.92 4.51 -1.72
C ALA A 329 -21.96 3.06 -1.21
N GLY A 330 -22.66 2.82 -0.10
CA GLY A 330 -22.88 1.51 0.50
C GLY A 330 -24.36 1.19 0.66
#